data_AF-A0A957Y2P4-F1
#
_entry.id   AF-A0A957Y2P4-F1
#
_cell.length_a   1.000
_cell.length_b   1.000
_cell.length_c   1.000
_cell.angle_alpha   90.00
_cell.angle_beta   90.00
_cell.angle_gamma   90.00
#
_symmetry.space_group_name_H-M   'P 1'
#
loop_
_entity.id
_entity.type
_entity.pdbx_description
1 polymer ?
#
loop_
_entity_poly.entity_id
_entity_poly.type
_entity_poly.pdbx_seq_one_letter_code
_entity_poly.pdbx_strand_id
1 'polypeptide(L)'
;MLTVGTARELRDAGLQWTPAALDIFTVPLPDLEDQVFVISEMTILAENLHGHPALTFHGSVEWALDHVWTGDALWIPREDQLRALIEERLAGQAADWHLSLDSDASGSRCTVTSDAHVSGFSGQDASECLAAALLSILNAAA
;
A
#
# COMPACT_ATOMS: atom_id res chain seq x y z
N MET A 1 4.04 -1.26 -10.62
CA MET A 1 3.03 -1.74 -9.66
C MET A 1 3.79 -2.37 -8.52
N LEU A 2 3.39 -2.07 -7.28
CA LEU A 2 4.08 -2.59 -6.11
C LEU A 2 4.03 -4.12 -6.07
N THR A 3 5.16 -4.75 -5.79
CA THR A 3 5.24 -6.20 -5.61
C THR A 3 4.60 -6.64 -4.29
N VAL A 4 4.14 -7.89 -4.25
CA VAL A 4 3.61 -8.53 -3.03
C VAL A 4 4.65 -8.58 -1.91
N GLY A 5 5.94 -8.74 -2.27
CA GLY A 5 7.05 -8.69 -1.32
C GLY A 5 7.14 -7.35 -0.61
N THR A 6 7.24 -6.25 -1.36
CA THR A 6 7.31 -4.90 -0.78
C THR A 6 6.04 -4.51 -0.02
N ALA A 7 4.86 -4.93 -0.51
CA ALA A 7 3.60 -4.75 0.22
C ALA A 7 3.63 -5.42 1.60
N ARG A 8 4.22 -6.61 1.70
CA ARG A 8 4.37 -7.34 2.97
C ARG A 8 5.32 -6.61 3.91
N GLU A 9 6.44 -6.12 3.40
CA GLU A 9 7.38 -5.30 4.19
C GLU A 9 6.69 -4.05 4.77
N LEU A 10 5.85 -3.37 3.99
CA LEU A 10 5.09 -2.20 4.47
C LEU A 10 4.14 -2.55 5.62
N ARG A 11 3.41 -3.66 5.48
CA ARG A 11 2.52 -4.15 6.54
C ARG A 11 3.30 -4.53 7.80
N ASP A 12 4.42 -5.23 7.64
CA ASP A 12 5.25 -5.68 8.74
C ASP A 12 5.96 -4.50 9.45
N ALA A 13 6.21 -3.41 8.73
CA ALA A 13 6.64 -2.11 9.27
C ALA A 13 5.50 -1.31 9.94
N GLY A 14 4.29 -1.89 10.06
CA GLY A 14 3.16 -1.33 10.79
C GLY A 14 2.26 -0.40 9.98
N LEU A 15 2.33 -0.42 8.64
CA LEU A 15 1.41 0.36 7.81
C LEU A 15 -0.05 -0.03 8.12
N GLN A 16 -0.80 0.94 8.67
CA GLN A 16 -2.23 0.81 8.88
C GLN A 16 -2.97 1.16 7.59
N TRP A 17 -4.05 0.43 7.29
CA TRP A 17 -4.84 0.63 6.09
C TRP A 17 -6.33 0.75 6.41
N THR A 18 -6.96 1.76 5.81
CA THR A 18 -8.41 1.95 5.83
C THR A 18 -8.94 1.68 4.43
N PRO A 19 -9.69 0.59 4.20
CA PRO A 19 -10.14 0.20 2.87
C PRO A 19 -11.03 1.25 2.21
N ALA A 20 -10.80 1.49 0.93
CA ALA A 20 -11.54 2.38 0.06
C ALA A 20 -11.77 1.76 -1.32
N ALA A 21 -12.71 2.32 -2.08
CA ALA A 21 -12.95 1.89 -3.45
C ALA A 21 -11.67 1.97 -4.30
N LEU A 22 -11.47 0.97 -5.18
CA LEU A 22 -10.30 0.81 -6.04
C LEU A 22 -8.99 0.44 -5.32
N ASP A 23 -9.03 0.19 -4.01
CA ASP A 23 -7.89 -0.38 -3.32
C ASP A 23 -7.59 -1.78 -3.85
N ILE A 24 -6.29 -2.06 -3.97
CA ILE A 24 -5.77 -3.31 -4.50
C ILE A 24 -5.25 -4.12 -3.32
N PHE A 25 -5.53 -5.42 -3.29
CA PHE A 25 -5.05 -6.32 -2.26
C PHE A 25 -4.87 -7.76 -2.79
N THR A 26 -4.15 -8.57 -2.03
CA THR A 26 -4.12 -10.03 -2.19
C THR A 26 -4.53 -10.70 -0.88
N VAL A 27 -4.92 -11.98 -0.96
CA VAL A 27 -5.29 -12.79 0.19
C VAL A 27 -4.18 -13.81 0.41
N PRO A 28 -3.47 -13.79 1.56
CA PRO A 28 -2.33 -14.67 1.83
C PRO A 28 -2.79 -16.08 2.24
N LEU A 29 -3.67 -16.69 1.45
CA LEU A 29 -4.12 -18.05 1.56
C LEU A 29 -3.56 -18.88 0.39
N PRO A 30 -3.34 -20.20 0.58
CA PRO A 30 -3.02 -21.09 -0.53
C PRO A 30 -4.02 -20.91 -1.67
N ASP A 31 -3.54 -20.98 -2.92
CA ASP A 31 -4.31 -20.79 -4.16
C ASP A 31 -4.79 -19.36 -4.46
N LEU A 32 -4.65 -18.42 -3.51
CA LEU A 32 -5.04 -17.02 -3.68
C LEU A 32 -3.87 -16.02 -3.63
N GLU A 33 -2.67 -16.49 -3.26
CA GLU A 33 -1.49 -15.64 -3.04
C GLU A 33 -1.00 -14.88 -4.28
N ASP A 34 -1.21 -15.45 -5.47
CA ASP A 34 -0.89 -14.81 -6.76
C ASP A 34 -2.07 -14.01 -7.33
N GLN A 35 -3.24 -14.05 -6.68
CA GLN A 35 -4.42 -13.33 -7.12
C GLN A 35 -4.45 -11.91 -6.57
N VAL A 36 -4.72 -10.97 -7.46
CA VAL A 36 -4.86 -9.55 -7.15
C VAL A 36 -6.32 -9.17 -7.26
N PHE A 37 -6.86 -8.67 -6.14
CA PHE A 37 -8.23 -8.23 -6.00
C PHE A 37 -8.30 -6.71 -5.97
N VAL A 38 -9.43 -6.18 -6.41
CA VAL A 38 -9.70 -4.74 -6.36
C VAL A 38 -11.06 -4.53 -5.71
N ILE A 39 -11.12 -3.66 -4.72
CA ILE A 39 -12.40 -3.25 -4.13
C ILE A 39 -13.24 -2.55 -5.20
N SER A 40 -14.43 -3.09 -5.45
CA SER A 40 -15.36 -2.55 -6.43
C SER A 40 -16.79 -2.65 -5.89
N GLU A 41 -17.62 -1.66 -6.20
CA GLU A 41 -19.03 -1.63 -5.74
C GLU A 41 -19.89 -2.77 -6.30
N MET A 42 -19.35 -3.58 -7.22
CA MET A 42 -20.08 -4.68 -7.85
C MET A 42 -19.61 -6.06 -7.40
N THR A 43 -18.32 -6.23 -7.08
CA THR A 43 -17.72 -7.55 -6.87
C THR A 43 -17.07 -7.74 -5.51
N ILE A 44 -16.45 -6.71 -4.94
CA ILE A 44 -15.75 -6.82 -3.66
C ILE A 44 -16.02 -5.56 -2.86
N LEU A 45 -16.85 -5.69 -1.82
CA LEU A 45 -17.29 -4.56 -1.01
C LEU A 45 -16.53 -4.55 0.32
N ALA A 46 -16.09 -3.37 0.75
CA ALA A 46 -15.62 -3.16 2.12
C ALA A 46 -16.81 -2.77 3.00
N GLU A 47 -17.17 -3.63 3.94
CA GLU A 47 -18.32 -3.42 4.83
C GLU A 47 -18.08 -3.96 6.25
N ASN A 48 -19.00 -3.65 7.17
CA ASN A 48 -18.95 -4.17 8.52
C ASN A 48 -19.78 -5.45 8.63
N LEU A 49 -19.11 -6.59 8.77
CA LEU A 49 -19.72 -7.89 9.01
C LEU A 49 -19.60 -8.23 10.50
N HIS A 50 -20.73 -8.44 11.17
CA HIS A 50 -20.79 -8.74 12.62
C HIS A 50 -20.04 -7.72 13.51
N GLY A 51 -19.97 -6.46 13.10
CA GLY A 51 -19.27 -5.41 13.83
C GLY A 51 -17.76 -5.32 13.56
N HIS A 52 -17.25 -6.12 12.62
CA HIS A 52 -15.85 -6.12 12.22
C HIS A 52 -15.70 -5.77 10.73
N PRO A 53 -14.66 -5.01 10.34
CA PRO A 53 -14.44 -4.65 8.94
C PRO A 53 -14.03 -5.87 8.12
N ALA A 54 -14.75 -6.11 7.03
CA ALA A 54 -14.57 -7.25 6.13
C ALA A 54 -14.65 -6.83 4.65
N LEU A 55 -14.07 -7.66 3.80
CA LEU A 55 -14.18 -7.61 2.34
C LEU A 55 -15.10 -8.74 1.92
N THR A 56 -16.29 -8.42 1.42
CA THR A 56 -17.30 -9.38 0.98
C THR A 56 -17.25 -9.56 -0.53
N PHE A 57 -17.31 -10.81 -0.97
CA PHE A 57 -17.16 -11.17 -2.38
C PHE A 57 -18.52 -11.48 -2.99
N HIS A 58 -18.88 -10.73 -4.02
CA HIS A 58 -20.14 -10.85 -4.75
C HIS A 58 -19.84 -11.25 -6.20
N GLY A 59 -20.11 -12.51 -6.55
CA GLY A 59 -19.84 -13.02 -7.89
C GLY A 59 -19.86 -14.53 -7.98
N SER A 60 -19.79 -15.04 -9.21
CA SER A 60 -19.79 -16.47 -9.52
C SER A 60 -18.51 -17.13 -9.00
N VAL A 61 -18.65 -18.14 -8.13
CA VAL A 61 -17.80 -19.31 -7.75
C VAL A 61 -16.26 -19.38 -7.99
N GLU A 62 -15.58 -18.43 -8.61
CA GLU A 62 -14.16 -18.56 -8.99
C GLU A 62 -13.21 -18.49 -7.79
N TRP A 63 -13.66 -17.98 -6.64
CA TRP A 63 -12.81 -17.77 -5.45
C TRP A 63 -13.27 -18.54 -4.21
N ALA A 64 -14.48 -19.12 -4.21
CA ALA A 64 -15.11 -19.81 -3.06
C ALA A 64 -15.07 -19.05 -1.71
N LEU A 65 -14.77 -17.75 -1.73
CA LEU A 65 -14.74 -16.88 -0.56
C LEU A 65 -16.08 -16.16 -0.43
N ASP A 66 -16.68 -16.21 0.76
CA ASP A 66 -17.79 -15.34 1.12
C ASP A 66 -17.26 -13.97 1.59
N HIS A 67 -16.23 -13.99 2.45
CA HIS A 67 -15.60 -12.79 2.99
C HIS A 67 -14.15 -13.05 3.44
N VAL A 68 -13.40 -11.96 3.60
CA VAL A 68 -12.08 -11.91 4.24
C VAL A 68 -12.05 -10.74 5.21
N TRP A 69 -11.47 -10.91 6.40
CA TRP A 69 -11.29 -9.77 7.32
C TRP A 69 -10.25 -8.80 6.77
N THR A 70 -10.47 -7.49 6.92
CA THR A 70 -9.56 -6.49 6.33
C THR A 70 -8.14 -6.57 6.89
N GLY A 71 -7.97 -7.08 8.11
CA GLY A 71 -6.67 -7.33 8.73
C GLY A 71 -5.93 -8.56 8.18
N ASP A 72 -6.64 -9.49 7.54
CA ASP A 72 -6.04 -10.67 6.90
C ASP A 72 -5.64 -10.39 5.44
N ALA A 73 -6.17 -9.31 4.85
CA ALA A 73 -5.79 -8.86 3.52
C ALA A 73 -4.38 -8.25 3.50
N LEU A 74 -3.64 -8.49 2.43
CA LEU A 74 -2.39 -7.79 2.14
C LEU A 74 -2.63 -6.70 1.11
N TRP A 75 -2.66 -5.45 1.57
CA TRP A 75 -2.86 -4.27 0.74
C TRP A 75 -1.67 -4.00 -0.16
N ILE A 76 -1.95 -3.63 -1.41
CA ILE A 76 -0.95 -3.30 -2.45
C ILE A 76 -1.21 -1.84 -2.86
N PRO A 77 -0.68 -0.86 -2.10
CA PRO A 77 -0.99 0.54 -2.35
C PRO A 77 -0.53 0.99 -3.73
N ARG A 78 -1.37 1.76 -4.42
CA ARG A 78 -1.00 2.40 -5.69
C ARG A 78 -0.02 3.55 -5.45
N GLU A 79 0.64 3.99 -6.53
CA GLU A 79 1.59 5.10 -6.51
C GLU A 79 1.00 6.37 -5.87
N ASP A 80 -0.23 6.74 -6.22
CA ASP A 80 -0.91 7.93 -5.69
C ASP A 80 -1.16 7.82 -4.18
N GLN A 81 -1.47 6.61 -3.71
CA GLN A 81 -1.72 6.32 -2.30
C GLN A 81 -0.42 6.29 -1.50
N LEU A 82 0.64 5.68 -2.02
CA LEU A 82 1.97 5.71 -1.41
C LEU A 82 2.46 7.14 -1.24
N ARG A 83 2.32 7.97 -2.28
CA ARG A 83 2.67 9.39 -2.22
C ARG A 83 1.86 10.10 -1.14
N ALA A 84 0.55 9.93 -1.11
CA ALA A 84 -0.30 10.55 -0.08
C ALA A 84 0.09 10.13 1.35
N LEU A 85 0.42 8.86 1.57
CA LEU A 85 0.85 8.34 2.87
C LEU A 85 2.20 8.91 3.33
N ILE A 86 3.11 9.18 2.40
CA ILE A 86 4.38 9.85 2.66
C ILE A 86 4.13 11.32 3.03
N GLU A 87 3.33 12.02 2.21
CA GLU A 87 2.99 13.43 2.43
C GLU A 87 2.34 13.64 3.81
N GLU A 88 1.37 12.80 4.18
CA GLU A 88 0.71 12.84 5.49
C GLU A 88 1.71 12.66 6.64
N ARG A 89 2.62 11.69 6.53
CA ARG A 89 3.62 11.42 7.58
C ARG A 89 4.63 12.55 7.72
N LEU A 90 5.15 13.06 6.60
CA LEU A 90 6.11 14.17 6.61
C LEU A 90 5.47 15.44 7.16
N ALA A 91 4.23 15.74 6.78
CA ALA A 91 3.48 16.88 7.31
C ALA A 91 3.25 16.79 8.84
N GLY A 92 3.21 15.57 9.39
CA GLY A 92 3.15 15.34 10.84
C GLY A 92 4.49 15.49 11.57
N GLN A 93 5.62 15.52 10.84
CA GLN A 93 6.97 15.49 11.42
C GLN A 93 7.76 16.80 11.22
N ALA A 94 7.66 17.42 10.05
CA ALA A 94 8.42 18.61 9.68
C ALA A 94 7.54 19.65 8.98
N ALA A 95 7.84 20.93 9.21
CA ALA A 95 7.12 22.03 8.56
C ALA A 95 7.54 22.21 7.09
N ASP A 96 8.82 21.98 6.79
CA ASP A 96 9.39 22.06 5.45
C ASP A 96 9.86 20.67 5.03
N TRP A 97 9.15 20.09 4.07
CA TRP A 97 9.52 18.82 3.44
C TRP A 97 9.39 18.92 1.93
N HIS A 98 10.19 18.12 1.22
CA HIS A 98 10.15 18.00 -0.22
C HIS A 98 10.24 16.52 -0.61
N LEU A 99 9.33 16.08 -1.48
CA LEU A 99 9.39 14.77 -2.12
C LEU A 99 9.54 15.00 -3.62
N SER A 100 10.66 14.52 -4.18
CA SER A 100 10.86 14.46 -5.63
C SER A 100 10.77 13.01 -6.10
N LEU A 101 10.26 12.83 -7.32
CA LEU A 101 10.25 11.57 -8.03
C LEU A 101 10.73 11.82 -9.45
N ASP A 102 11.82 11.18 -9.81
CA ASP A 102 12.48 11.25 -11.09
C ASP A 102 12.46 9.85 -11.70
N SER A 103 12.21 9.73 -13.00
CA SER A 103 12.21 8.44 -13.70
C SER A 103 12.99 8.54 -14.99
N ASP A 104 13.84 7.54 -15.24
CA ASP A 104 14.64 7.42 -16.45
C ASP A 104 14.69 5.95 -16.92
N ALA A 105 15.51 5.66 -17.92
CA ALA A 105 15.61 4.32 -18.49
C ALA A 105 16.15 3.26 -17.51
N SER A 106 16.74 3.67 -16.38
CA SER A 106 17.26 2.80 -15.32
C SER A 106 16.25 2.52 -14.19
N GLY A 107 15.09 3.18 -14.20
CA GLY A 107 14.03 3.03 -13.19
C GLY A 107 13.62 4.37 -12.60
N SER A 108 13.14 4.33 -11.35
CA SER A 108 12.71 5.52 -10.63
C SER A 108 13.59 5.80 -9.42
N ARG A 109 13.85 7.09 -9.19
CA ARG A 109 14.53 7.61 -8.01
C ARG A 109 13.60 8.59 -7.32
N CYS A 110 13.56 8.51 -6.00
CA CYS A 110 12.74 9.39 -5.18
C CYS A 110 13.60 9.92 -4.06
N THR A 111 13.49 11.22 -3.82
CA THR A 111 14.27 11.92 -2.81
C THR A 111 13.30 12.54 -1.82
N VAL A 112 13.46 12.18 -0.55
CA VAL A 112 12.74 12.79 0.55
C VAL A 112 13.71 13.70 1.28
N THR A 113 13.36 14.98 1.35
CA THR A 113 14.06 15.97 2.16
C THR A 113 13.12 16.41 3.26
N SER A 114 13.55 16.33 4.51
CA SER A 114 12.86 16.89 5.67
C SER A 114 13.88 17.57 6.58
N ASP A 115 13.60 18.80 6.98
CA ASP A 115 14.54 19.64 7.74
C ASP A 115 15.94 19.72 7.08
N ALA A 116 16.93 19.04 7.67
CA ALA A 116 18.31 18.93 7.18
C ALA A 116 18.70 17.50 6.75
N HIS A 117 17.73 16.57 6.74
CA HIS A 117 17.95 15.19 6.32
C HIS A 117 17.49 14.99 4.88
N VAL A 118 18.35 14.36 4.08
CA VAL A 118 18.06 14.02 2.68
C VAL A 118 18.26 12.51 2.53
N SER A 119 17.20 11.83 2.12
CA SER A 119 17.19 10.40 1.87
C SER A 119 16.80 10.13 0.43
N GLY A 120 17.64 9.38 -0.28
CA GLY A 120 17.40 8.97 -1.66
C GLY A 120 17.13 7.48 -1.76
N PHE A 121 16.08 7.11 -2.49
CA PHE A 121 15.69 5.73 -2.73
C PHE A 121 15.64 5.47 -4.24
N SER A 122 15.71 4.21 -4.63
CA SER A 122 15.62 3.80 -6.03
C SER A 122 14.78 2.53 -6.11
N GLY A 123 13.95 2.45 -7.14
CA GLY A 123 13.08 1.32 -7.41
C GLY A 123 12.99 1.04 -8.90
N GLN A 124 12.54 -0.16 -9.26
CA GLN A 124 12.32 -0.52 -10.66
C GLN A 124 11.26 0.36 -11.32
N ASP A 125 10.30 0.84 -10.53
CA ASP A 125 9.32 1.84 -10.91
C ASP A 125 9.00 2.79 -9.74
N ALA A 126 8.11 3.75 -9.99
CA ALA A 126 7.71 4.75 -9.02
C ALA A 126 7.05 4.16 -7.78
N SER A 127 6.27 3.09 -7.91
CA SER A 127 5.61 2.44 -6.76
C SER A 127 6.65 1.81 -5.84
N GLU A 128 7.62 1.07 -6.39
CA GLU A 128 8.71 0.48 -5.61
C GLU A 128 9.60 1.54 -4.95
N CYS A 129 9.88 2.64 -5.65
CA CYS A 129 10.64 3.74 -5.06
C CYS A 129 9.91 4.39 -3.89
N LEU A 130 8.65 4.78 -4.08
CA LEU A 130 7.85 5.41 -3.05
C LEU A 130 7.64 4.47 -1.85
N ALA A 131 7.45 3.18 -2.09
CA ALA A 131 7.36 2.20 -1.02
C ALA A 131 8.65 2.09 -0.20
N ALA A 132 9.82 2.09 -0.84
CA ALA A 132 11.11 2.12 -0.14
C ALA A 132 11.26 3.38 0.72
N ALA A 133 10.83 4.54 0.21
CA ALA A 133 10.81 5.78 0.97
C ALA A 133 9.85 5.70 2.18
N LEU A 134 8.64 5.21 1.97
CA LEU A 134 7.63 5.04 3.02
C LEU A 134 8.11 4.05 4.11
N LEU A 135 8.73 2.93 3.71
CA LEU A 135 9.34 1.96 4.63
C LEU A 135 10.38 2.61 5.53
N SER A 136 11.26 3.44 4.96
CA SER A 136 12.26 4.17 5.75
C SER A 136 11.61 5.11 6.77
N ILE A 137 10.53 5.79 6.40
CA ILE A 137 9.81 6.72 7.29
C ILE A 137 9.10 5.94 8.40
N LEU A 138 8.47 4.80 8.08
CA LEU A 138 7.81 3.93 9.07
C LEU A 138 8.79 3.38 10.09
N ASN A 139 9.93 2.88 9.63
CA ASN A 139 10.97 2.31 10.51
C ASN A 139 11.68 3.37 11.36
N ALA A 140 11.71 4.63 10.93
CA ALA A 140 12.26 5.72 11.74
C ALA A 140 11.32 6.18 12.87
N ALA A 141 10.03 5.84 12.78
CA ALA A 141 9.02 6.21 13.77
C ALA A 141 8.76 5.12 14.83
N ALA A 142 9.33 3.92 14.66
CA ALA A 142 9.23 2.78 15.58
C ALA A 142 10.32 2.82 16.67
#